data_AF-A0A924SDF1-F1
#
_entry.id   AF-A0A924SDF1-F1
#
_cell.length_a   1.000
_cell.length_b   1.000
_cell.length_c   1.000
_cell.angle_alpha   90.00
_cell.angle_beta   90.00
_cell.angle_gamma   90.00
#
_symmetry.space_group_name_H-M   'P 1'
#
loop_
_entity.id
_entity.type
_entity.pdbx_description
1 polymer ?
#
loop_
_entity_poly.entity_id
_entity_poly.type
_entity_poly.pdbx_seq_one_letter_code
_entity_poly.pdbx_strand_id
1 'polypeptide(L)'
;MADLNVVDFYGRVSRIKKARAKGYGFEAAGTLGRSYYTQHAPARSGISIFKPALVVLFGAFGLKGAIHYQIGGAVYSERVSALKSGEGFDRLGGYLMQADPVTMFVSAKLQETIGVRI
;
A
#
# COMPACT_ATOMS: atom_id res chain seq x y z
N MET A 1 -30.09 36.16 31.08
CA MET A 1 -30.31 36.30 29.63
C MET A 1 -28.99 36.72 29.01
N ALA A 2 -28.42 35.93 28.09
CA ALA A 2 -27.21 36.34 27.39
C ALA A 2 -27.56 37.49 26.43
N ASP A 3 -26.78 38.57 26.46
CA ASP A 3 -26.96 39.67 25.51
C ASP A 3 -26.67 39.16 24.09
N LEU A 4 -27.70 39.18 23.25
CA LEU A 4 -27.66 38.71 21.86
C LEU A 4 -26.57 39.44 21.05
N ASN A 5 -26.30 40.70 21.38
CA ASN A 5 -25.29 41.50 20.69
C ASN A 5 -23.87 40.98 20.97
N VAL A 6 -23.61 40.56 22.21
CA VAL A 6 -22.31 40.03 22.62
C VAL A 6 -22.03 38.69 21.94
N VAL A 7 -23.04 37.83 21.82
CA VAL A 7 -22.91 36.54 21.12
C VAL A 7 -22.60 36.72 19.63
N ASP A 8 -23.29 37.65 18.95
CA ASP A 8 -23.02 37.96 17.55
C ASP A 8 -21.62 38.56 17.33
N PHE A 9 -21.16 39.42 18.24
CA PHE A 9 -19.80 39.96 18.22
C PHE A 9 -18.75 38.84 18.28
N TYR A 10 -18.85 37.92 19.25
CA TYR A 10 -17.90 36.79 19.34
C TYR A 10 -18.01 35.83 18.14
N GLY A 11 -19.21 35.65 17.58
CA GLY A 11 -19.41 34.90 16.34
C GLY A 11 -18.70 35.51 15.14
N ARG A 12 -18.69 36.84 15.01
CA ARG A 12 -17.94 37.56 13.97
C ARG A 12 -16.43 37.48 14.20
N VAL A 13 -15.96 37.71 15.42
CA VAL A 13 -14.54 37.64 15.77
C VAL A 13 -13.96 36.24 15.54
N SER A 14 -14.71 35.19 15.91
CA SER A 14 -14.27 33.80 15.70
C SER A 14 -14.15 33.46 14.21
N ARG A 15 -15.06 33.94 13.36
CA ARG A 15 -14.96 33.81 11.89
C ARG A 15 -13.72 34.51 11.34
N ILE A 16 -13.45 35.74 11.76
CA ILE A 16 -12.26 36.49 11.33
C ILE A 16 -10.97 35.78 11.78
N LYS A 17 -10.91 35.31 13.03
CA LYS A 17 -9.77 34.54 13.54
C LYS A 17 -9.57 33.23 12.77
N LYS A 18 -10.65 32.50 12.47
CA LYS A 18 -10.61 31.27 11.67
C LYS A 18 -10.15 31.54 10.24
N ALA A 19 -10.56 32.65 9.63
CA ALA A 19 -10.10 33.07 8.32
C ALA A 19 -8.60 33.45 8.34
N ARG A 20 -8.17 34.21 9.35
CA ARG A 20 -6.75 34.58 9.51
C ARG A 20 -5.86 33.38 9.79
N ALA A 21 -6.29 32.45 10.65
CA ALA A 21 -5.56 31.20 10.95
C ALA A 21 -5.43 30.29 9.74
N LYS A 22 -6.44 30.28 8.86
CA LYS A 22 -6.37 29.61 7.56
C LYS A 22 -5.53 30.37 6.53
N GLY A 23 -4.98 31.53 6.87
CA GLY A 23 -4.10 32.35 6.03
C GLY A 23 -4.82 33.05 4.88
N TYR A 24 -6.07 33.47 5.07
CA TYR A 24 -6.83 34.37 4.18
C TYR A 24 -6.46 35.85 4.43
N GLY A 25 -5.18 36.14 4.70
CA GLY A 25 -4.71 37.50 4.99
C GLY A 25 -4.57 38.33 3.71
N PHE A 26 -5.09 39.56 3.77
CA PHE A 26 -4.98 40.68 2.81
C PHE A 26 -4.28 40.36 1.48
N GLU A 27 -5.08 40.09 0.46
CA GLU A 27 -4.66 40.21 -0.94
C GLU A 27 -4.60 41.72 -1.25
N ALA A 28 -3.41 42.25 -1.52
CA ALA A 28 -3.28 43.61 -2.02
C ALA A 28 -3.78 43.63 -3.48
N ALA A 29 -4.37 44.76 -3.91
CA ALA A 29 -4.77 44.93 -5.30
C ALA A 29 -3.55 44.71 -6.22
N GLY A 30 -3.60 43.68 -7.06
CA GLY A 30 -2.51 43.32 -8.00
C GLY A 30 -1.64 42.11 -7.59
N THR A 31 -1.85 41.51 -6.41
CA THR A 31 -1.16 40.26 -6.03
C THR A 31 -1.96 39.02 -6.40
N LEU A 32 -1.29 37.96 -6.86
CA LEU A 32 -1.93 36.67 -7.16
C LEU A 32 -2.51 36.07 -5.87
N GLY A 33 -3.84 35.99 -5.80
CA GLY A 33 -4.56 35.51 -4.62
C GLY A 33 -4.24 34.06 -4.27
N ARG A 34 -4.36 33.70 -2.99
CA ARG A 34 -4.04 32.34 -2.53
C ARG A 34 -4.95 31.28 -3.15
N SER A 35 -6.15 31.68 -3.59
CA SER A 35 -7.08 30.83 -4.35
C SER A 35 -6.41 30.17 -5.57
N TYR A 36 -5.48 30.88 -6.22
CA TYR A 36 -4.70 30.36 -7.34
C TYR A 36 -3.79 29.19 -6.94
N TYR A 37 -3.21 29.23 -5.73
CA TYR A 37 -2.35 28.15 -5.22
C TYR A 37 -3.14 27.01 -4.57
N THR A 38 -4.34 27.26 -4.02
CA THR A 38 -5.19 26.21 -3.43
C THR A 38 -6.03 25.44 -4.43
N GLN A 39 -6.33 26.00 -5.61
CA GLN A 39 -6.98 25.26 -6.71
C GLN A 39 -6.11 24.09 -7.21
N HIS A 40 -4.79 24.20 -7.05
CA HIS A 40 -3.82 23.18 -7.47
C HIS A 40 -3.18 22.43 -6.30
N ALA A 41 -3.74 22.51 -5.09
CA ALA A 41 -3.30 21.60 -4.04
C ALA A 41 -3.67 20.18 -4.50
N PRO A 42 -2.70 19.28 -4.76
CA PRO A 42 -3.01 17.93 -5.21
C PRO A 42 -3.94 17.34 -4.16
N ALA A 43 -5.14 16.94 -4.59
CA ALA A 43 -6.03 16.16 -3.76
C ALA A 43 -5.16 15.07 -3.14
N ARG A 44 -5.10 15.01 -1.80
CA ARG A 44 -4.32 14.00 -1.09
C ARG A 44 -4.89 12.65 -1.51
N SER A 45 -4.39 12.08 -2.62
CA SER A 45 -4.78 10.75 -3.05
C SER A 45 -4.21 9.87 -1.97
N GLY A 46 -5.08 9.32 -1.13
CA GLY A 46 -4.67 8.37 -0.10
C GLY A 46 -3.72 7.37 -0.74
N ILE A 47 -2.58 7.12 -0.07
CA ILE A 47 -1.58 6.18 -0.56
C ILE A 47 -2.30 4.89 -0.88
N SER A 48 -2.45 4.59 -2.18
CA SER A 48 -3.24 3.47 -2.64
C SER A 48 -2.51 2.19 -2.23
N ILE A 49 -3.01 1.52 -1.20
CA ILE A 49 -2.39 0.33 -0.59
C ILE A 49 -2.27 -0.83 -1.60
N PHE A 50 -2.97 -0.73 -2.72
CA PHE A 50 -2.88 -1.66 -3.85
C PHE A 50 -1.47 -1.77 -4.44
N LYS A 51 -0.75 -0.65 -4.58
CA LYS A 51 0.61 -0.66 -5.16
C LYS A 51 1.61 -1.46 -4.31
N PRO A 52 1.78 -1.21 -3.01
CA PRO A 52 2.69 -2.01 -2.19
C PRO A 52 2.22 -3.45 -2.03
N ALA A 53 0.90 -3.70 -1.93
CA ALA A 53 0.36 -5.06 -1.86
C ALA A 53 0.73 -5.89 -3.10
N LEU A 54 0.65 -5.27 -4.29
CA LEU A 54 1.01 -5.91 -5.55
C LEU A 54 2.51 -6.27 -5.58
N VAL A 55 3.41 -5.38 -5.15
CA VAL A 55 4.85 -5.67 -5.06
C VAL A 55 5.14 -6.86 -4.15
N VAL A 56 4.51 -6.91 -2.97
CA VAL A 56 4.68 -8.03 -2.02
C VAL A 56 4.19 -9.33 -2.64
N LEU A 57 3.05 -9.30 -3.33
CA LEU A 57 2.47 -10.47 -3.97
C LEU A 57 3.39 -11.03 -5.06
N PHE A 58 3.92 -10.18 -5.95
CA PHE A 58 4.88 -10.60 -6.96
C PHE A 58 6.17 -11.15 -6.37
N GLY A 59 6.69 -10.52 -5.30
CA GLY A 59 7.87 -11.02 -4.58
C GLY A 59 7.66 -12.41 -3.98
N ALA A 60 6.50 -12.63 -3.34
CA ALA A 60 6.16 -13.91 -2.71
C ALA A 60 6.06 -15.05 -3.75
N PHE A 61 5.34 -14.83 -4.85
CA PHE A 61 5.21 -15.84 -5.91
C PHE A 61 6.51 -16.05 -6.69
N GLY A 62 7.28 -14.99 -6.94
CA GLY A 62 8.58 -15.06 -7.59
C GLY A 62 9.57 -15.90 -6.79
N LEU A 63 9.70 -15.63 -5.48
CA LEU A 63 10.56 -16.39 -4.58
C LEU A 63 10.11 -17.86 -4.48
N LYS A 64 8.80 -18.10 -4.32
CA LYS A 64 8.23 -19.46 -4.23
C LYS A 64 8.50 -20.26 -5.51
N GLY A 65 8.33 -19.65 -6.68
CA GLY A 65 8.65 -20.26 -7.98
C GLY A 65 10.14 -20.53 -8.18
N ALA A 66 11.01 -19.63 -7.73
CA ALA A 66 12.45 -19.82 -7.77
C ALA A 66 12.91 -20.99 -6.88
N ILE A 67 12.35 -21.11 -5.67
CA ILE A 67 12.62 -22.24 -4.76
C ILE A 67 12.18 -23.56 -5.41
N HIS A 68 10.98 -23.58 -6.01
CA HIS A 68 10.47 -24.75 -6.73
C HIS A 68 11.37 -25.15 -7.91
N TYR A 69 11.86 -24.16 -8.67
CA TYR A 69 12.80 -24.38 -9.77
C TYR A 69 14.14 -24.94 -9.30
N GLN A 70 14.71 -24.37 -8.22
CA GLN A 70 16.03 -24.74 -7.71
C GLN A 70 16.07 -26.16 -7.12
N ILE A 71 15.02 -26.56 -6.40
CA ILE A 71 14.97 -27.82 -5.65
C ILE A 71 14.31 -28.95 -6.46
N GLY A 72 13.51 -28.61 -7.46
CA GLY A 72 12.74 -29.55 -8.26
C GLY A 72 11.44 -29.99 -7.57
N GLY A 73 10.44 -30.35 -8.37
CA GLY A 73 9.07 -30.59 -7.88
C GLY A 73 8.94 -31.75 -6.87
N ALA A 74 9.71 -32.82 -7.05
CA ALA A 74 9.64 -33.99 -6.17
C ALA A 74 10.12 -33.66 -4.75
N VAL A 75 11.33 -33.12 -4.62
CA VAL A 75 11.92 -32.73 -3.32
C VAL A 75 11.16 -31.56 -2.69
N TYR A 76 10.61 -30.64 -3.50
CA TYR A 76 9.76 -29.58 -2.97
C TYR A 76 8.49 -30.14 -2.32
N SER A 77 7.81 -31.09 -2.96
CA SER A 77 6.60 -31.72 -2.42
C SER A 77 6.85 -32.47 -1.11
N GLU A 78 8.01 -33.14 -1.00
CA GLU A 78 8.44 -33.82 0.21
C GLU A 78 8.65 -32.83 1.37
N ARG A 79 9.34 -31.72 1.13
CA ARG A 79 9.55 -30.67 2.13
C ARG A 79 8.24 -30.03 2.59
N VAL A 80 7.31 -29.78 1.67
CA VAL A 80 5.98 -29.25 1.99
C VAL A 80 5.19 -30.26 2.83
N SER A 81 5.30 -31.55 2.52
CA SER A 81 4.65 -32.61 3.31
C SER A 81 5.21 -32.70 4.73
N ALA A 82 6.53 -32.59 4.88
CA ALA A 82 7.19 -32.54 6.19
C ALA A 82 6.75 -31.30 6.98
N LEU A 83 6.65 -30.14 6.33
CA LEU A 83 6.18 -28.90 6.97
C LEU A 83 4.72 -29.02 7.46
N LYS A 84 3.87 -29.68 6.67
CA LYS A 84 2.47 -29.97 7.07
C LYS A 84 2.36 -30.92 8.26
N SER A 85 3.34 -31.80 8.46
CA SER A 85 3.40 -32.70 9.61
C SER A 85 3.96 -32.06 10.89
N GLY A 86 4.50 -30.84 10.80
CA GLY A 86 4.99 -30.08 11.95
C GLY A 86 3.87 -29.45 12.80
N GLU A 87 4.24 -28.91 13.96
CA GLU A 87 3.32 -28.23 14.87
C GLU A 87 3.36 -26.70 14.74
N GLY A 88 2.26 -26.04 15.12
CA GLY A 88 2.18 -24.58 15.15
C GLY A 88 2.31 -23.91 13.77
N PHE A 89 3.32 -23.05 13.63
CA PHE A 89 3.54 -22.24 12.42
C PHE A 89 4.02 -23.06 11.21
N ASP A 90 4.65 -24.21 11.43
CA ASP A 90 5.14 -25.07 10.35
C ASP A 90 3.99 -25.61 9.51
N ARG A 91 2.88 -26.00 10.16
CA ARG A 91 1.67 -26.47 9.48
C ARG A 91 1.06 -25.39 8.59
N LEU A 92 1.02 -24.15 9.07
CA LEU A 92 0.53 -23.00 8.29
C LEU A 92 1.45 -22.72 7.09
N GLY A 93 2.76 -22.78 7.30
CA GLY A 93 3.75 -22.69 6.22
C GLY A 93 3.56 -23.77 5.17
N GLY A 94 3.27 -25.01 5.59
CA GLY A 94 3.02 -26.15 4.69
C GLY A 94 1.75 -26.00 3.84
N TYR A 95 0.72 -25.35 4.36
CA TYR A 95 -0.45 -24.98 3.55
C TYR A 95 -0.13 -23.83 2.58
N LEU A 96 0.57 -22.80 3.04
CA LEU A 96 0.94 -21.66 2.21
C LEU A 96 1.91 -22.05 1.07
N MET A 97 2.75 -23.05 1.28
CA MET A 97 3.78 -23.50 0.35
C MET A 97 3.32 -24.63 -0.59
N GLN A 98 2.03 -24.98 -0.64
CA GLN A 98 1.57 -25.94 -1.66
C GLN A 98 1.92 -25.47 -3.07
N ALA A 99 2.28 -26.41 -3.96
CA ALA A 99 2.59 -26.09 -5.35
C ALA A 99 1.33 -25.61 -6.08
N ASP A 100 1.13 -24.30 -6.11
CA ASP A 100 0.00 -23.66 -6.80
C ASP A 100 0.26 -23.56 -8.30
N PRO A 101 -0.79 -23.46 -9.15
CA PRO A 101 -0.63 -23.29 -10.60
C PRO A 101 0.26 -22.10 -10.97
N VAL A 102 0.23 -21.01 -10.18
CA VAL A 102 1.11 -19.84 -10.35
C VAL A 102 2.57 -20.18 -10.09
N THR A 103 2.86 -21.01 -9.09
CA THR A 103 4.23 -21.43 -8.75
C THR A 103 4.82 -22.30 -9.88
N MET A 104 4.02 -23.22 -10.42
CA MET A 104 4.44 -24.03 -11.56
C MET A 104 4.66 -23.19 -12.82
N PHE A 105 3.80 -22.20 -13.08
CA PHE A 105 3.98 -21.29 -14.21
C PHE A 105 5.27 -20.46 -14.10
N VAL A 106 5.55 -19.89 -12.93
CA VAL A 106 6.80 -19.15 -12.68
C VAL A 106 8.01 -20.06 -12.83
N SER A 107 7.97 -21.27 -12.26
CA SER A 107 9.05 -22.26 -12.39
C SER A 107 9.30 -22.65 -13.86
N ALA A 108 8.25 -22.85 -14.65
CA ALA A 108 8.35 -23.15 -16.08
C ALA A 108 8.94 -21.98 -16.87
N LYS A 109 8.53 -20.74 -16.56
CA LYS A 109 9.11 -19.53 -17.17
C LYS A 109 10.57 -19.32 -16.80
N LEU A 110 10.95 -19.60 -15.56
CA LEU A 110 12.36 -19.58 -15.16
C LEU A 110 13.16 -20.64 -15.90
N GLN A 111 12.63 -21.86 -16.06
CA GLN A 111 13.28 -22.91 -16.83
C GLN A 111 13.46 -22.54 -18.31
N GLU A 112 12.44 -21.93 -18.92
CA GLU A 112 12.47 -21.44 -20.31
C GLU A 112 13.49 -20.30 -20.48
N THR A 113 13.57 -19.38 -19.51
CA THR A 113 14.39 -18.16 -19.63
C THR A 113 15.85 -18.38 -19.19
N ILE A 114 16.08 -19.22 -18.18
CA ILE A 114 17.40 -19.44 -17.55
C ILE A 114 18.09 -20.69 -18.11
N GLY A 115 17.35 -21.59 -18.76
CA GLY A 115 17.76 -22.84 -19.43
C GLY A 115 19.26 -23.12 -19.61
N VAL A 116 19.98 -23.32 -18.52
CA VAL A 116 21.26 -24.01 -18.43
C VAL A 116 21.08 -25.07 -17.37
N ARG A 117 21.09 -26.33 -17.82
CA ARG A 117 21.09 -27.52 -16.99
C ARG A 117 22.27 -27.46 -16.02
N ILE A 118 22.00 -27.65 -14.74
CA ILE A 118 22.94 -28.23 -13.79
C ILE A 118 22.40 -29.62 -13.47
#